data_AF-A0AA88LXY3-F1
#
_entry.id   AF-A0AA88LXY3-F1
#
_cell.length_a   1.000
_cell.length_b   1.000
_cell.length_c   1.000
_cell.angle_alpha   90.00
_cell.angle_beta   90.00
_cell.angle_gamma   90.00
#
_symmetry.space_group_name_H-M   'P 1'
#
loop_
_entity.id
_entity.type
_entity.pdbx_description
1 polymer ?
#
loop_
_entity_poly.entity_id
_entity_poly.type
_entity_poly.pdbx_seq_one_letter_code
_entity_poly.pdbx_strand_id
1 'polypeptide(L)'
;MADKEKRRSGVPPPGMPEGKAAKSDSDREFLAQAGVGELLRGAILKMVEARSDDPIGFLADHFCNLASVTETCRAGCDDGDQLNNGPLSSGAQEQQHLNRALWHLRLAHHSQRSAFSNNVRVAYDLLNLTGPCRQPGEAPEVPEDSCTDSPTIEGGGGGGGGGGGRGGGVKGGLYTQTLQCLCSEGGVPASTSAPLLQRLHCQDHEAVPYDVFRHGVLTCAVFSDYIRQAQRLYAEVCCPDEGPASRSLCLAVLGTLKEALETSQGCDANCCVNANSKANPCAEANVKAIRYLEASAKISPYRLAQAMSEAQTRGPGGNMDAKEFENAAAELFITRVKVVS
;
A
#
# COMPACT_ATOMS: atom_id res chain seq x y z
N MET A 1 -26.45 -25.67 -64.79
CA MET A 1 -26.83 -26.91 -64.08
C MET A 1 -26.93 -26.59 -62.59
N ALA A 2 -27.97 -27.13 -61.93
CA ALA A 2 -28.47 -26.86 -60.56
C ALA A 2 -29.30 -25.55 -60.43
N ASP A 3 -30.59 -25.48 -60.80
CA ASP A 3 -31.83 -26.02 -60.14
C ASP A 3 -31.93 -25.53 -58.68
N LYS A 4 -32.96 -24.81 -58.17
CA LYS A 4 -34.43 -24.98 -58.29
C LYS A 4 -35.12 -23.76 -57.64
N GLU A 5 -36.09 -23.08 -58.26
CA GLU A 5 -37.56 -23.18 -58.01
C GLU A 5 -37.96 -23.46 -56.54
N LYS A 6 -38.96 -22.86 -55.87
CA LYS A 6 -40.11 -22.01 -56.25
C LYS A 6 -40.88 -21.64 -54.94
N ARG A 7 -41.64 -20.55 -55.00
CA ARG A 7 -42.94 -20.27 -54.32
C ARG A 7 -43.01 -20.02 -52.80
N ARG A 8 -43.34 -18.76 -52.52
CA ARG A 8 -44.70 -18.23 -52.21
C ARG A 8 -44.76 -17.54 -50.85
N SER A 9 -45.09 -16.26 -50.97
CA SER A 9 -45.51 -15.29 -49.97
C SER A 9 -46.60 -15.84 -49.05
N GLY A 10 -46.37 -15.74 -47.74
CA GLY A 10 -47.39 -15.83 -46.70
C GLY A 10 -47.30 -14.55 -45.86
N VAL A 11 -48.38 -13.77 -45.89
CA VAL A 11 -48.61 -12.61 -45.02
C VAL A 11 -48.85 -13.12 -43.58
N PRO A 12 -48.20 -12.57 -42.54
CA PRO A 12 -48.65 -12.76 -41.17
C PRO A 12 -49.65 -11.67 -40.72
N PRO A 13 -50.57 -12.00 -39.79
CA PRO A 13 -51.72 -11.17 -39.38
C PRO A 13 -51.34 -10.03 -38.41
N PRO A 14 -52.25 -9.05 -38.19
CA PRO A 14 -52.02 -7.94 -37.26
C PRO A 14 -52.27 -8.40 -35.82
N GLY A 15 -51.33 -8.10 -34.93
CA GLY A 15 -51.49 -8.33 -33.49
C GLY A 15 -50.35 -9.15 -32.90
N MET A 16 -49.24 -8.48 -32.58
CA MET A 16 -48.34 -8.92 -31.51
C MET A 16 -48.02 -7.70 -30.65
N PRO A 17 -48.16 -7.78 -29.32
CA PRO A 17 -47.73 -6.72 -28.44
C PRO A 17 -46.21 -6.60 -28.49
N GLU A 18 -45.73 -5.37 -28.66
CA GLU A 18 -44.40 -4.97 -28.21
C GLU A 18 -44.25 -5.46 -26.75
N GLY A 19 -43.36 -6.42 -26.52
CA GLY A 19 -43.40 -7.19 -25.28
C GLY A 19 -42.09 -7.87 -24.94
N LYS A 20 -40.96 -7.21 -25.22
CA LYS A 20 -39.65 -7.60 -24.67
C LYS A 20 -38.75 -6.39 -24.41
N ALA A 21 -39.35 -5.27 -24.01
CA ALA A 21 -38.63 -4.11 -23.45
C ALA A 21 -38.94 -3.93 -21.94
N ALA A 22 -40.08 -4.43 -21.45
CA ALA A 22 -40.52 -4.18 -20.07
C ALA A 22 -39.66 -4.86 -18.98
N LYS A 23 -38.97 -5.96 -19.29
CA LYS A 23 -38.17 -6.70 -18.29
C LYS A 23 -36.78 -6.09 -18.09
N SER A 24 -36.20 -5.47 -19.13
CA SER A 24 -34.92 -4.79 -18.98
C SER A 24 -35.05 -3.46 -18.25
N ASP A 25 -36.19 -2.77 -18.39
CA ASP A 25 -36.45 -1.55 -17.61
C ASP A 25 -36.60 -1.86 -16.12
N SER A 26 -37.29 -2.94 -15.75
CA SER A 26 -37.41 -3.35 -14.34
C SER A 26 -36.07 -3.76 -13.73
N ASP A 27 -35.25 -4.52 -14.47
CA ASP A 27 -33.93 -4.95 -13.98
C ASP A 27 -32.96 -3.76 -13.86
N ARG A 28 -33.02 -2.82 -14.82
CA ARG A 28 -32.22 -1.59 -14.81
C ARG A 28 -32.63 -0.66 -13.68
N GLU A 29 -33.92 -0.45 -13.46
CA GLU A 29 -34.45 0.31 -12.32
C GLU A 29 -34.09 -0.33 -10.99
N PHE A 30 -34.19 -1.66 -10.89
CA PHE A 30 -33.75 -2.40 -9.69
C PHE A 30 -32.26 -2.18 -9.39
N LEU A 31 -31.38 -2.29 -10.40
CA LEU A 31 -29.94 -2.05 -10.22
C LEU A 31 -29.64 -0.58 -9.89
N ALA A 32 -30.40 0.36 -10.46
CA ALA A 32 -30.29 1.77 -10.14
C ALA A 32 -30.72 2.05 -8.69
N GLN A 33 -31.84 1.49 -8.25
CA GLN A 33 -32.36 1.57 -6.87
C GLN A 33 -31.40 0.94 -5.87
N ALA A 34 -30.75 -0.18 -6.24
CA ALA A 34 -29.73 -0.86 -5.45
C ALA A 34 -28.38 -0.09 -5.41
N GLY A 35 -28.26 1.05 -6.10
CA GLY A 35 -27.06 1.88 -6.07
C GLY A 35 -25.86 1.29 -6.81
N VAL A 36 -26.06 0.26 -7.65
CA VAL A 36 -24.97 -0.45 -8.35
C VAL A 36 -24.17 0.50 -9.26
N GLY A 37 -24.84 1.49 -9.85
CA GLY A 37 -24.19 2.51 -10.67
C GLY A 37 -23.14 3.33 -9.92
N GLU A 38 -23.42 3.72 -8.68
CA GLU A 38 -22.48 4.48 -7.84
C GLU A 38 -21.35 3.59 -7.33
N LEU A 39 -21.64 2.34 -6.97
CA LEU A 39 -20.64 1.34 -6.61
C LEU A 39 -19.64 1.11 -7.75
N LEU A 40 -20.14 0.93 -8.97
CA LEU A 40 -19.31 0.70 -10.15
C LEU A 40 -18.50 1.95 -10.52
N ARG A 41 -19.11 3.14 -10.47
CA ARG A 41 -18.40 4.41 -10.69
C ARG A 41 -17.26 4.60 -9.69
N GLY A 42 -17.51 4.33 -8.40
CA GLY A 42 -16.49 4.40 -7.36
C GLY A 42 -15.34 3.41 -7.59
N ALA A 43 -15.66 2.17 -7.99
CA ALA A 43 -14.66 1.14 -8.31
C ALA A 43 -13.80 1.53 -9.52
N ILE A 44 -14.43 2.03 -10.60
CA ILE A 44 -13.74 2.50 -11.80
C ILE A 44 -12.86 3.71 -11.48
N LEU A 45 -13.34 4.67 -10.67
CA LEU A 45 -12.55 5.83 -10.27
C LEU A 45 -11.29 5.39 -9.52
N LYS A 46 -11.41 4.48 -8.55
CA LYS A 46 -10.26 3.92 -7.83
C LYS A 46 -9.30 3.16 -8.75
N MET A 47 -9.81 2.42 -9.73
CA MET A 47 -8.99 1.71 -10.71
C MET A 47 -8.17 2.69 -11.56
N VAL A 48 -8.77 3.80 -11.98
CA VAL A 48 -8.11 4.86 -12.76
C VAL A 48 -7.06 5.60 -11.91
N GLU A 49 -7.38 5.92 -10.66
CA GLU A 49 -6.45 6.55 -9.72
C GLU A 49 -5.23 5.66 -9.42
N ALA A 50 -5.46 4.35 -9.29
CA ALA A 50 -4.44 3.34 -9.03
C ALA A 50 -3.55 3.04 -10.26
N ARG A 51 -4.00 3.38 -11.48
CA ARG A 51 -3.34 3.03 -12.74
C ARG A 51 -2.96 1.55 -12.82
N SER A 52 -3.90 0.67 -12.47
CA SER A 52 -3.63 -0.78 -12.45
C SER A 52 -3.26 -1.29 -13.85
N ASP A 53 -2.14 -2.01 -13.94
CA ASP A 53 -1.74 -2.75 -15.15
C ASP A 53 -2.68 -3.95 -15.43
N ASP A 54 -3.39 -4.43 -14.41
CA ASP A 54 -4.49 -5.41 -14.52
C ASP A 54 -5.81 -4.80 -13.99
N PRO A 55 -6.63 -4.17 -14.84
CA PRO A 55 -7.87 -3.54 -14.42
C PRO A 55 -8.95 -4.55 -13.97
N ILE A 56 -8.94 -5.77 -14.51
CA ILE A 56 -9.98 -6.77 -14.19
C ILE A 56 -9.68 -7.44 -12.85
N GLY A 57 -8.44 -7.83 -12.61
CA GLY A 57 -8.01 -8.33 -11.30
C GLY A 57 -8.24 -7.29 -10.20
N PHE A 58 -7.93 -6.02 -10.48
CA PHE A 58 -8.18 -4.93 -9.54
C PHE A 58 -9.66 -4.80 -9.15
N LEU A 59 -10.58 -4.87 -10.12
CA LEU A 59 -12.02 -4.77 -9.83
C LEU A 59 -12.52 -5.97 -9.03
N ALA A 60 -12.04 -7.18 -9.34
CA ALA A 60 -12.36 -8.38 -8.58
C ALA A 60 -11.94 -8.21 -7.12
N ASP A 61 -10.71 -7.78 -6.87
CA ASP A 61 -10.20 -7.51 -5.52
C ASP A 61 -10.97 -6.39 -4.82
N HIS A 62 -11.34 -5.32 -5.54
CA HIS A 62 -12.13 -4.22 -4.98
C HIS A 62 -13.49 -4.73 -4.45
N PHE A 63 -14.21 -5.53 -5.24
CA PHE A 63 -15.51 -6.06 -4.82
C PHE A 63 -15.40 -7.13 -3.73
N CYS A 64 -14.38 -8.00 -3.78
CA CYS A 64 -14.10 -8.94 -2.70
C CYS A 64 -13.84 -8.21 -1.36
N ASN A 65 -13.03 -7.15 -1.38
CA ASN A 65 -12.77 -6.33 -0.21
C ASN A 65 -14.01 -5.58 0.28
N LEU A 66 -14.86 -5.09 -0.63
CA LEU A 66 -16.10 -4.42 -0.28
C LEU A 66 -17.10 -5.37 0.40
N ALA A 67 -17.27 -6.58 -0.14
CA ALA A 67 -18.15 -7.62 0.43
C ALA A 67 -17.69 -8.05 1.83
N SER A 68 -16.38 -8.18 2.02
CA SER A 68 -15.74 -8.43 3.32
C SER A 68 -16.07 -7.38 4.39
N VAL A 69 -16.28 -6.10 4.02
CA VAL A 69 -16.64 -5.03 4.98
C VAL A 69 -18.05 -5.22 5.51
N THR A 70 -18.99 -5.55 4.61
CA THR A 70 -20.40 -5.70 4.95
C THR A 70 -20.68 -6.87 5.89
N GLU A 71 -19.87 -7.94 5.85
CA GLU A 71 -19.98 -9.08 6.76
C GLU A 71 -19.54 -8.72 8.19
N THR A 72 -18.47 -7.96 8.35
CA THR A 72 -17.97 -7.53 9.67
C THR A 72 -18.91 -6.56 10.42
N CYS A 73 -19.74 -5.80 9.70
CA CYS A 73 -20.69 -4.85 10.30
C CYS A 73 -21.98 -5.51 10.79
N ARG A 74 -22.32 -6.70 10.28
CA ARG A 74 -23.55 -7.44 10.64
C ARG A 74 -23.42 -8.29 11.90
N ALA A 75 -22.18 -8.56 12.34
CA ALA A 75 -21.90 -9.37 13.52
C ALA A 75 -22.08 -8.63 14.86
N GLY A 76 -22.46 -7.34 14.85
CA GLY A 76 -22.53 -6.51 16.05
C GLY A 76 -23.94 -6.25 16.61
N CYS A 77 -25.01 -6.74 15.97
CA CYS A 77 -26.38 -6.44 16.40
C CYS A 77 -27.34 -7.57 16.00
N ASP A 78 -27.31 -8.70 16.71
CA ASP A 78 -28.48 -9.60 16.74
C ASP A 78 -28.48 -10.41 18.03
N ASP A 79 -29.44 -10.08 18.90
CA ASP A 79 -29.84 -10.89 20.04
C ASP A 79 -30.90 -11.88 19.51
N GLY A 80 -30.50 -13.13 19.29
CA GLY A 80 -31.42 -14.19 18.89
C GLY A 80 -30.83 -15.23 17.93
N ASP A 81 -30.49 -16.40 18.48
CA ASP A 81 -30.36 -17.69 17.79
C ASP A 81 -29.51 -17.75 16.50
N GLN A 82 -28.19 -17.83 16.66
CA GLN A 82 -27.29 -18.41 15.65
C GLN A 82 -26.66 -19.71 16.15
N LEU A 83 -27.34 -20.82 15.87
CA LEU A 83 -26.69 -22.12 15.79
C LEU A 83 -25.87 -22.17 14.50
N ASN A 84 -24.56 -22.32 14.68
CA ASN A 84 -23.62 -22.95 13.75
C ASN A 84 -22.91 -22.06 12.70
N ASN A 85 -22.32 -20.94 13.12
CA ASN A 85 -21.06 -20.46 12.54
C ASN A 85 -20.09 -20.21 13.70
N GLY A 86 -19.08 -21.05 13.84
CA GLY A 86 -18.05 -20.89 14.87
C GLY A 86 -17.33 -19.54 14.72
N PRO A 87 -16.80 -18.97 15.82
CA PRO A 87 -16.05 -17.72 15.74
C PRO A 87 -14.87 -17.94 14.78
N LEU A 88 -14.79 -17.10 13.74
CA LEU A 88 -13.61 -17.03 12.87
C LEU A 88 -12.38 -16.96 13.78
N SER A 89 -11.46 -17.91 13.61
CA SER A 89 -10.21 -17.92 14.37
C SER A 89 -9.58 -16.54 14.29
N SER A 90 -9.10 -16.01 15.42
CA SER A 90 -8.47 -14.68 15.53
C SER A 90 -7.48 -14.37 14.40
N GLY A 91 -6.77 -15.39 13.89
CA GLY A 91 -5.85 -15.26 12.76
C GLY A 91 -6.50 -15.01 11.38
N ALA A 92 -7.72 -15.51 11.14
CA ALA A 92 -8.44 -15.28 9.88
C ALA A 92 -8.90 -13.83 9.74
N GLN A 93 -9.39 -13.24 10.84
CA GLN A 93 -9.77 -11.83 10.89
C GLN A 93 -8.54 -10.91 10.75
N GLU A 94 -7.44 -11.24 11.42
CA GLU A 94 -6.16 -10.53 11.29
C GLU A 94 -5.64 -10.53 9.84
N GLN A 95 -5.66 -11.69 9.18
CA GLN A 95 -5.25 -11.80 7.78
C GLN A 95 -6.18 -11.02 6.83
N GLN A 96 -7.48 -10.97 7.10
CA GLN A 96 -8.43 -10.18 6.32
C GLN A 96 -8.16 -8.67 6.46
N HIS A 97 -7.89 -8.19 7.67
CA HIS A 97 -7.51 -6.79 7.89
C HIS A 97 -6.20 -6.44 7.21
N LEU A 98 -5.20 -7.34 7.23
CA LEU A 98 -3.95 -7.17 6.51
C LEU A 98 -4.16 -7.06 5.00
N ASN A 99 -4.92 -7.99 4.40
CA ASN A 99 -5.22 -7.97 2.97
C ASN A 99 -5.91 -6.66 2.55
N ARG A 100 -6.85 -6.17 3.37
CA ARG A 100 -7.54 -4.89 3.13
C ARG A 100 -6.59 -3.71 3.27
N ALA A 101 -5.72 -3.70 4.28
CA ALA A 101 -4.72 -2.65 4.48
C ALA A 101 -3.77 -2.59 3.28
N LEU A 102 -3.24 -3.72 2.83
CA LEU A 102 -2.39 -3.81 1.64
C LEU A 102 -3.11 -3.31 0.39
N TRP A 103 -4.38 -3.67 0.21
CA TRP A 103 -5.18 -3.17 -0.90
C TRP A 103 -5.27 -1.64 -0.91
N HIS A 104 -5.54 -1.01 0.23
CA HIS A 104 -5.53 0.45 0.35
C HIS A 104 -4.16 1.05 -0.02
N LEU A 105 -3.07 0.44 0.43
CA LEU A 105 -1.72 0.92 0.12
C LEU A 105 -1.38 0.86 -1.37
N ARG A 106 -2.01 -0.03 -2.14
CA ARG A 106 -1.83 -0.17 -3.59
C ARG A 106 -2.71 0.77 -4.42
N LEU A 107 -3.74 1.39 -3.83
CA LEU A 107 -4.69 2.24 -4.56
C LEU A 107 -4.08 3.52 -5.16
N ALA A 108 -2.93 3.96 -4.66
CA ALA A 108 -2.30 5.17 -5.16
C ALA A 108 -0.80 4.99 -5.23
N HIS A 109 -0.21 5.47 -6.31
CA HIS A 109 1.23 5.60 -6.40
C HIS A 109 1.73 6.58 -5.33
N HIS A 110 2.86 6.29 -4.68
CA HIS A 110 3.38 7.06 -3.56
C HIS A 110 3.73 8.52 -3.91
N SER A 111 3.86 8.85 -5.20
CA SER A 111 4.01 10.24 -5.69
C SER A 111 2.73 11.09 -5.54
N GLN A 112 1.56 10.45 -5.45
CA GLN A 112 0.27 11.12 -5.22
C GLN A 112 0.09 11.44 -3.73
N ARG A 113 0.84 12.43 -3.23
CA ARG A 113 1.02 12.70 -1.78
C ARG A 113 -0.29 12.68 -0.97
N SER A 114 -1.37 13.27 -1.46
CA SER A 114 -2.65 13.33 -0.73
C SER A 114 -3.36 11.97 -0.71
N ALA A 115 -3.59 11.36 -1.88
CA ALA A 115 -4.26 10.07 -1.99
C ALA A 115 -3.49 8.97 -1.25
N PHE A 116 -2.17 8.89 -1.46
CA PHE A 116 -1.32 7.93 -0.76
C PHE A 116 -1.34 8.13 0.75
N SER A 117 -1.23 9.36 1.25
CA SER A 117 -1.25 9.61 2.70
C SER A 117 -2.60 9.24 3.34
N ASN A 118 -3.71 9.48 2.64
CA ASN A 118 -5.04 9.06 3.10
C ASN A 118 -5.15 7.53 3.14
N ASN A 119 -4.69 6.85 2.09
CA ASN A 119 -4.68 5.40 2.03
C ASN A 119 -3.81 4.76 3.13
N VAL A 120 -2.63 5.34 3.41
CA VAL A 120 -1.77 4.92 4.52
C VAL A 120 -2.45 5.10 5.88
N ARG A 121 -3.21 6.19 6.07
CA ARG A 121 -4.02 6.41 7.29
C ARG A 121 -5.07 5.31 7.46
N VAL A 122 -5.82 5.01 6.41
CA VAL A 122 -6.84 3.95 6.43
C VAL A 122 -6.22 2.58 6.70
N ALA A 123 -5.09 2.25 6.05
CA ALA A 123 -4.37 1.02 6.28
C ALA A 123 -3.88 0.90 7.73
N TYR A 124 -3.36 1.98 8.31
CA TYR A 124 -2.97 2.01 9.72
C TYR A 124 -4.16 1.74 10.63
N ASP A 125 -5.28 2.44 10.42
CA ASP A 125 -6.46 2.30 11.27
C ASP A 125 -7.04 0.88 11.18
N LEU A 126 -7.02 0.24 10.00
CA LEU A 126 -7.44 -1.17 9.82
C LEU A 126 -6.57 -2.14 10.63
N LEU A 127 -5.25 -1.93 10.65
CA LEU A 127 -4.29 -2.79 11.36
C LEU A 127 -4.24 -2.50 12.87
N ASN A 128 -4.63 -1.29 13.28
CA ASN A 128 -4.65 -0.86 14.68
C ASN A 128 -5.79 -1.52 15.46
N LEU A 129 -6.87 -1.90 14.77
CA LEU A 129 -8.05 -2.51 15.36
C LEU A 129 -7.88 -4.01 15.68
N THR A 130 -6.77 -4.62 15.28
CA THR A 130 -6.49 -6.06 15.49
C THR A 130 -5.96 -6.40 16.89
N GLY A 131 -5.77 -5.41 17.77
CA GLY A 131 -5.36 -5.66 19.14
C GLY A 131 -6.45 -6.39 19.94
N PRO A 132 -6.14 -7.40 20.78
CA PRO A 132 -7.12 -8.01 21.64
C PRO A 132 -7.75 -6.93 22.52
N CYS A 133 -9.05 -6.76 22.38
CA CYS A 133 -9.83 -5.91 23.27
C CYS A 133 -9.65 -6.48 24.68
N ARG A 134 -8.79 -5.87 25.52
CA ARG A 134 -8.81 -6.15 26.96
C ARG A 134 -10.24 -5.89 27.41
N GLN A 135 -10.91 -6.97 27.81
CA GLN A 135 -12.22 -6.91 28.43
C GLN A 135 -12.11 -6.00 29.66
N PRO A 136 -12.97 -4.98 29.81
CA PRO A 136 -13.10 -4.29 31.07
C PRO A 136 -13.95 -5.19 31.97
N GLY A 137 -13.32 -6.13 32.68
CA GLY A 137 -14.10 -7.07 33.48
C GLY A 137 -13.28 -8.17 34.11
N GLU A 138 -12.42 -7.81 35.05
CA GLU A 138 -12.18 -8.64 36.24
C GLU A 138 -11.56 -7.72 37.29
N ALA A 139 -12.43 -7.08 38.07
CA ALA A 139 -12.02 -6.50 39.34
C ALA A 139 -11.56 -7.68 40.22
N PRO A 140 -10.37 -7.64 40.83
CA PRO A 140 -10.05 -8.57 41.89
C PRO A 140 -11.00 -8.27 43.05
N GLU A 141 -11.80 -9.25 43.46
CA GLU A 141 -12.53 -9.18 44.72
C GLU A 141 -11.52 -8.97 45.86
N VAL A 142 -11.51 -7.75 46.40
CA VAL A 142 -10.79 -7.42 47.63
C VAL A 142 -11.78 -7.62 48.78
N PRO A 143 -11.47 -8.42 49.81
CA PRO A 143 -12.26 -8.47 51.02
C PRO A 143 -12.16 -7.15 51.78
N GLU A 144 -13.32 -6.62 52.17
CA GLU A 144 -13.49 -5.41 52.98
C GLU A 144 -12.77 -5.54 54.33
N ASP A 145 -12.00 -4.52 54.73
CA ASP A 145 -11.90 -4.14 56.14
C ASP A 145 -11.36 -2.72 56.37
N SER A 146 -12.21 -1.92 57.04
CA SER A 146 -11.92 -0.84 57.99
C SER A 146 -11.40 0.57 57.56
N CYS A 147 -12.36 1.52 57.61
CA CYS A 147 -12.37 2.88 58.18
C CYS A 147 -11.09 3.73 58.33
N THR A 148 -11.11 4.99 57.85
CA THR A 148 -11.07 6.24 58.66
C THR A 148 -11.17 7.53 57.80
N ASP A 149 -11.56 8.63 58.47
CA ASP A 149 -12.14 9.91 58.04
C ASP A 149 -11.35 10.86 57.08
N SER A 150 -12.13 11.55 56.22
CA SER A 150 -12.24 12.99 55.82
C SER A 150 -11.15 14.03 56.24
N PRO A 151 -11.00 15.23 55.59
CA PRO A 151 -12.01 15.97 54.82
C PRO A 151 -11.58 16.75 53.54
N THR A 152 -12.60 16.97 52.71
CA THR A 152 -12.99 18.11 51.87
C THR A 152 -12.03 19.30 51.66
N ILE A 153 -11.60 19.52 50.41
CA ILE A 153 -11.40 20.85 49.82
C ILE A 153 -12.07 20.88 48.44
N GLU A 154 -13.06 21.76 48.29
CA GLU A 154 -13.70 22.11 47.02
C GLU A 154 -12.87 23.17 46.26
N GLY A 155 -12.83 23.06 44.93
CA GLY A 155 -12.59 24.20 44.06
C GLY A 155 -11.83 23.90 42.76
N GLY A 156 -12.55 23.83 41.63
CA GLY A 156 -11.98 24.05 40.29
C GLY A 156 -12.45 23.09 39.20
N GLY A 157 -13.62 23.36 38.62
CA GLY A 157 -14.14 22.64 37.46
C GLY A 157 -13.42 22.95 36.15
N GLY A 158 -13.57 22.05 35.18
CA GLY A 158 -13.30 22.31 33.76
C GLY A 158 -12.29 21.41 33.05
N GLY A 159 -12.09 20.16 33.49
CA GLY A 159 -11.31 19.17 32.74
C GLY A 159 -12.12 18.58 31.58
N GLY A 160 -11.70 18.87 30.35
CA GLY A 160 -12.32 18.39 29.12
C GLY A 160 -12.37 16.86 29.02
N GLY A 161 -13.58 16.32 28.95
CA GLY A 161 -13.83 14.92 28.62
C GLY A 161 -13.79 14.68 27.11
N GLY A 162 -12.61 14.75 26.52
CA GLY A 162 -12.34 14.12 25.22
C GLY A 162 -12.20 12.62 25.43
N GLY A 163 -13.18 11.86 24.98
CA GLY A 163 -13.28 10.41 25.19
C GLY A 163 -12.03 9.63 24.77
N GLY A 164 -11.44 8.96 25.78
CA GLY A 164 -10.65 7.73 25.73
C GLY A 164 -10.10 7.27 24.38
N GLY A 165 -8.96 7.85 23.96
CA GLY A 165 -8.11 7.24 22.96
C GLY A 165 -7.52 5.92 23.47
N ARG A 166 -8.11 4.79 23.08
CA ARG A 166 -7.46 3.47 23.08
C ARG A 166 -6.33 3.47 22.03
N GLY A 167 -5.27 4.22 22.31
CA GLY A 167 -4.12 4.40 21.42
C GLY A 167 -3.02 3.40 21.71
N GLY A 168 -3.23 2.13 21.38
CA GLY A 168 -2.13 1.19 21.18
C GLY A 168 -1.90 1.09 19.68
N GLY A 169 -0.70 1.43 19.20
CA GLY A 169 -0.35 1.40 17.78
C GLY A 169 -0.43 0.02 17.13
N VAL A 170 -0.15 -0.05 15.82
CA VAL A 170 -0.17 -1.30 15.05
C VAL A 170 0.86 -2.29 15.64
N LYS A 171 0.47 -3.54 15.84
CA LYS A 171 1.37 -4.57 16.35
C LYS A 171 2.60 -4.74 15.44
N GLY A 172 3.80 -4.76 15.99
CA GLY A 172 5.06 -4.77 15.22
C GLY A 172 5.20 -5.98 14.28
N GLY A 173 4.62 -7.13 14.65
CA GLY A 173 4.55 -8.29 13.77
C GLY A 173 3.73 -8.02 12.50
N LEU A 174 2.56 -7.38 12.64
CA LEU A 174 1.71 -6.97 11.52
C LEU A 174 2.35 -5.89 10.67
N TYR A 175 3.03 -4.94 11.30
CA TYR A 175 3.80 -3.92 10.58
C TYR A 175 4.92 -4.57 9.75
N THR A 176 5.72 -5.45 10.35
CA THR A 176 6.80 -6.17 9.65
C THR A 176 6.25 -7.01 8.49
N GLN A 177 5.15 -7.72 8.70
CA GLN A 177 4.46 -8.49 7.66
C GLN A 177 3.95 -7.59 6.53
N THR A 178 3.38 -6.42 6.86
CA THR A 178 2.93 -5.42 5.87
C THR A 178 4.10 -4.97 4.99
N LEU A 179 5.25 -4.65 5.59
CA LEU A 179 6.44 -4.23 4.82
C LEU A 179 6.99 -5.34 3.92
N GLN A 180 6.98 -6.59 4.40
CA GLN A 180 7.38 -7.75 3.61
C GLN A 180 6.48 -7.92 2.38
N CYS A 181 5.14 -7.84 2.56
CA CYS A 181 4.18 -7.92 1.47
C CYS A 181 4.40 -6.80 0.44
N LEU A 182 4.58 -5.55 0.89
CA LEU A 182 4.84 -4.41 -0.02
C LEU A 182 6.11 -4.59 -0.87
N CYS A 183 7.18 -5.12 -0.29
CA CYS A 183 8.41 -5.42 -1.04
C CYS A 183 8.20 -6.57 -2.04
N SER A 184 7.60 -7.67 -1.60
CA SER A 184 7.41 -8.87 -2.43
C SER A 184 6.46 -8.60 -3.60
N GLU A 185 5.36 -7.91 -3.36
CA GLU A 185 4.38 -7.52 -4.40
C GLU A 185 4.91 -6.42 -5.31
N GLY A 186 5.81 -5.59 -4.80
CA GLY A 186 6.57 -4.63 -5.59
C GLY A 186 7.59 -5.26 -6.55
N GLY A 187 7.74 -6.59 -6.54
CA GLY A 187 8.67 -7.32 -7.39
C GLY A 187 10.11 -7.38 -6.85
N VAL A 188 10.30 -7.04 -5.57
CA VAL A 188 11.63 -7.09 -4.93
C VAL A 188 11.86 -8.48 -4.34
N PRO A 189 12.95 -9.18 -4.70
CA PRO A 189 13.28 -10.47 -4.10
C PRO A 189 13.53 -10.33 -2.59
N ALA A 190 13.12 -11.34 -1.82
CA ALA A 190 13.25 -11.34 -0.36
C ALA A 190 14.71 -11.10 0.11
N SER A 191 15.70 -11.65 -0.60
CA SER A 191 17.12 -11.44 -0.30
C SER A 191 17.59 -9.99 -0.49
N THR A 192 16.93 -9.24 -1.38
CA THR A 192 17.25 -7.84 -1.69
C THR A 192 16.56 -6.89 -0.71
N SER A 193 15.33 -7.21 -0.30
CA SER A 193 14.59 -6.41 0.69
C SER A 193 14.99 -6.70 2.13
N ALA A 194 15.57 -7.87 2.43
CA ALA A 194 15.92 -8.26 3.80
C ALA A 194 16.76 -7.21 4.56
N PRO A 195 17.81 -6.60 4.00
CA PRO A 195 18.60 -5.60 4.73
C PRO A 195 17.82 -4.29 4.98
N LEU A 196 16.88 -3.93 4.10
CA LEU A 196 15.98 -2.80 4.33
C LEU A 196 15.01 -3.10 5.49
N LEU A 197 14.37 -4.28 5.44
CA LEU A 197 13.41 -4.70 6.45
C LEU A 197 14.06 -4.83 7.82
N GLN A 198 15.33 -5.27 7.88
CA GLN A 198 16.10 -5.30 9.13
C GLN A 198 16.29 -3.91 9.74
N ARG A 199 16.43 -2.84 8.92
CA ARG A 199 16.53 -1.47 9.42
C ARG A 199 15.21 -0.85 9.84
N LEU A 200 14.11 -1.34 9.27
CA LEU A 200 12.76 -0.86 9.56
C LEU A 200 12.02 -1.73 10.58
N HIS A 201 12.63 -2.80 11.08
CA HIS A 201 12.01 -3.81 11.93
C HIS A 201 11.53 -3.25 13.26
N CYS A 202 10.34 -3.67 13.68
CA CYS A 202 9.81 -3.49 15.03
C CYS A 202 9.57 -4.87 15.66
N GLN A 203 9.72 -4.97 16.98
CA GLN A 203 9.49 -6.23 17.69
C GLN A 203 8.02 -6.66 17.57
N ASP A 204 7.75 -7.97 17.56
CA ASP A 204 6.41 -8.49 17.30
C ASP A 204 5.32 -7.95 18.24
N HIS A 205 5.69 -7.61 19.47
CA HIS A 205 4.80 -7.10 20.52
C HIS A 205 4.83 -5.56 20.64
N GLU A 206 5.69 -4.89 19.87
CA GLU A 206 5.81 -3.44 19.89
C GLU A 206 4.56 -2.78 19.30
N ALA A 207 4.14 -1.66 19.89
CA ALA A 207 3.04 -0.86 19.38
C ALA A 207 3.60 0.23 18.44
N VAL A 208 3.51 0.01 17.14
CA VAL A 208 4.06 0.88 16.10
C VAL A 208 3.17 2.11 15.91
N PRO A 209 3.69 3.33 16.18
CA PRO A 209 2.92 4.55 15.99
C PRO A 209 2.74 4.88 14.50
N TYR A 210 1.73 5.70 14.19
CA TYR A 210 1.34 6.01 12.81
C TYR A 210 2.49 6.57 11.96
N ASP A 211 3.34 7.39 12.57
CA ASP A 211 4.43 8.07 11.89
C ASP A 211 5.56 7.10 11.51
N VAL A 212 5.87 6.12 12.37
CA VAL A 212 6.78 5.00 12.06
C VAL A 212 6.19 4.09 10.99
N PHE A 213 4.91 3.71 11.12
CA PHE A 213 4.21 2.90 10.12
C PHE A 213 4.24 3.57 8.73
N ARG A 214 3.88 4.86 8.69
CA ARG A 214 3.87 5.67 7.47
C ARG A 214 5.27 5.78 6.86
N HIS A 215 6.31 5.95 7.70
CA HIS A 215 7.68 5.98 7.23
C HIS A 215 8.11 4.66 6.60
N GLY A 216 7.84 3.52 7.25
CA GLY A 216 8.17 2.20 6.74
C GLY A 216 7.47 1.92 5.41
N VAL A 217 6.14 2.15 5.36
CA VAL A 217 5.33 1.92 4.15
C VAL A 217 5.82 2.78 2.98
N LEU A 218 6.06 4.08 3.20
CA LEU A 218 6.58 4.95 2.14
C LEU A 218 7.97 4.48 1.69
N THR A 219 8.86 4.14 2.61
CA THR A 219 10.21 3.69 2.28
C THR A 219 10.20 2.41 1.45
N CYS A 220 9.37 1.42 1.81
CA CYS A 220 9.19 0.20 1.03
C CYS A 220 8.61 0.48 -0.36
N ALA A 221 7.58 1.34 -0.48
CA ALA A 221 7.00 1.69 -1.77
C ALA A 221 8.02 2.36 -2.71
N VAL A 222 8.81 3.31 -2.18
CA VAL A 222 9.87 3.98 -2.97
C VAL A 222 10.99 3.01 -3.33
N PHE A 223 11.39 2.14 -2.39
CA PHE A 223 12.44 1.16 -2.61
C PHE A 223 12.05 0.16 -3.71
N SER A 224 10.82 -0.38 -3.68
CA SER A 224 10.34 -1.30 -4.72
C SER A 224 10.40 -0.69 -6.12
N ASP A 225 10.00 0.58 -6.25
CA ASP A 225 10.04 1.29 -7.52
C ASP A 225 11.47 1.59 -7.98
N TYR A 226 12.34 1.95 -7.05
CA TYR A 226 13.77 2.12 -7.31
C TYR A 226 14.42 0.83 -7.80
N ILE A 227 14.16 -0.31 -7.16
CA ILE A 227 14.70 -1.61 -7.57
C ILE A 227 14.15 -2.01 -8.94
N ARG A 228 12.85 -1.84 -9.20
CA ARG A 228 12.26 -2.11 -10.51
C ARG A 228 12.91 -1.26 -11.61
N GLN A 229 13.21 0.00 -11.31
CA GLN A 229 13.93 0.86 -12.25
C GLN A 229 15.37 0.41 -12.46
N ALA A 230 16.07 -0.02 -11.40
CA ALA A 230 17.42 -0.57 -11.51
C ALA A 230 17.44 -1.87 -12.36
N GLN A 231 16.49 -2.78 -12.13
CA GLN A 231 16.33 -4.00 -12.93
C GLN A 231 16.09 -3.70 -14.42
N ARG A 232 15.24 -2.70 -14.73
CA ARG A 232 15.03 -2.23 -16.11
C ARG A 232 16.31 -1.68 -16.73
N LEU A 233 17.06 -0.85 -16.00
CA LEU A 233 18.34 -0.33 -16.47
C LEU A 233 19.35 -1.46 -16.73
N TYR A 234 19.39 -2.47 -15.87
CA TYR A 234 20.23 -3.65 -16.10
C TYR A 234 19.83 -4.39 -17.37
N ALA A 235 18.53 -4.59 -17.61
CA ALA A 235 18.03 -5.25 -18.82
C ALA A 235 18.42 -4.49 -20.11
N GLU A 236 18.47 -3.16 -20.08
CA GLU A 236 18.91 -2.35 -21.23
C GLU A 236 20.41 -2.46 -21.51
N VAL A 237 21.24 -2.67 -20.49
CA VAL A 237 22.70 -2.86 -20.65
C VAL A 237 23.10 -4.30 -20.91
N CYS A 238 22.17 -5.25 -20.72
CA CYS A 238 22.34 -6.65 -21.03
C CYS A 238 21.92 -6.94 -22.47
N CYS A 239 22.85 -7.45 -23.29
CA CYS A 239 22.50 -8.05 -24.57
C CYS A 239 22.07 -9.52 -24.35
N PRO A 240 20.85 -9.95 -24.74
CA PRO A 240 20.39 -11.33 -24.56
C PRO A 240 21.33 -12.36 -25.21
N ASP A 241 21.98 -11.97 -26.31
CA ASP A 241 22.84 -12.82 -27.12
C ASP A 241 24.30 -12.89 -26.62
N GLU A 242 24.74 -11.95 -25.76
CA GLU A 242 26.14 -11.81 -25.32
C GLU A 242 26.36 -12.23 -23.85
N GLY A 243 25.29 -12.56 -23.12
CA GLY A 243 25.34 -12.99 -21.73
C GLY A 243 25.27 -11.83 -20.72
N PRO A 244 25.79 -12.01 -19.49
CA PRO A 244 25.69 -11.00 -18.44
C PRO A 244 26.38 -9.69 -18.82
N ALA A 245 25.84 -8.56 -18.35
CA ALA A 245 26.30 -7.23 -18.75
C ALA A 245 27.76 -6.98 -18.34
N SER A 246 28.45 -6.16 -19.13
CA SER A 246 29.82 -5.73 -18.83
C SER A 246 29.88 -5.05 -17.46
N ARG A 247 30.82 -5.47 -16.60
CA ARG A 247 30.99 -4.93 -15.26
C ARG A 247 31.28 -3.43 -15.30
N SER A 248 32.06 -2.94 -16.26
CA SER A 248 32.33 -1.51 -16.41
C SER A 248 31.07 -0.69 -16.67
N LEU A 249 30.20 -1.21 -17.54
CA LEU A 249 28.93 -0.58 -17.90
C LEU A 249 27.98 -0.54 -16.70
N CYS A 250 27.85 -1.67 -16.00
CA CYS A 250 27.07 -1.77 -14.77
C CYS A 250 27.55 -0.79 -13.69
N LEU A 251 28.87 -0.67 -13.48
CA LEU A 251 29.43 0.27 -12.51
C LEU A 251 29.16 1.74 -12.90
N ALA A 252 29.15 2.07 -14.19
CA ALA A 252 28.81 3.41 -14.65
C ALA A 252 27.32 3.76 -14.40
N VAL A 253 26.42 2.80 -14.63
CA VAL A 253 25.00 2.94 -14.29
C VAL A 253 24.83 3.11 -12.78
N LEU A 254 25.46 2.25 -11.97
CA LEU A 254 25.43 2.34 -10.50
C LEU A 254 26.01 3.66 -9.99
N GLY A 255 27.09 4.16 -10.62
CA GLY A 255 27.67 5.47 -10.33
C GLY A 255 26.68 6.60 -10.59
N THR A 256 25.98 6.55 -11.73
CA THR A 256 24.94 7.54 -12.08
C THR A 256 23.76 7.49 -11.10
N LEU A 257 23.33 6.29 -10.70
CA LEU A 257 22.31 6.10 -9.65
C LEU A 257 22.77 6.70 -8.32
N LYS A 258 24.02 6.45 -7.93
CA LYS A 258 24.60 7.00 -6.70
C LYS A 258 24.63 8.53 -6.72
N GLU A 259 25.10 9.14 -7.80
CA GLU A 259 25.13 10.61 -7.95
C GLU A 259 23.73 11.23 -7.93
N ALA A 260 22.76 10.58 -8.56
CA ALA A 260 21.36 11.01 -8.49
C ALA A 260 20.86 11.03 -7.04
N LEU A 261 21.14 9.97 -6.26
CA LEU A 261 20.78 9.90 -4.85
C LEU A 261 21.50 10.99 -4.02
N GLU A 262 22.75 11.34 -4.35
CA GLU A 262 23.57 12.36 -3.64
C GLU A 262 23.20 13.81 -3.98
N THR A 263 22.88 14.12 -5.23
CA THR A 263 22.45 15.48 -5.65
C THR A 263 21.14 15.93 -5.00
N SER A 264 20.37 15.00 -4.43
CA SER A 264 19.17 15.29 -3.64
C SER A 264 19.48 15.78 -2.20
N GLN A 265 20.73 15.64 -1.75
CA GLN A 265 21.15 15.99 -0.39
C GLN A 265 21.37 17.50 -0.22
N GLY A 266 21.64 18.24 -1.30
CA GLY A 266 22.03 19.65 -1.29
C GLY A 266 20.94 20.69 -1.57
N CYS A 267 19.68 20.30 -1.86
CA CYS A 267 18.58 21.27 -1.99
C CYS A 267 17.88 21.45 -0.64
N ASP A 268 17.88 22.70 -0.18
CA ASP A 268 17.64 23.11 1.19
C ASP A 268 16.36 22.59 1.83
N ALA A 269 16.45 22.38 3.14
CA ALA A 269 15.34 22.18 4.07
C ALA A 269 14.34 23.37 4.14
N ASN A 270 14.37 24.31 3.19
CA ASN A 270 13.68 25.60 3.30
C ASN A 270 12.34 25.70 2.57
N CYS A 271 11.94 24.72 1.75
CA CYS A 271 10.66 24.83 1.02
C CYS A 271 9.43 24.32 1.79
N CYS A 272 9.59 23.79 3.01
CA CYS A 272 8.47 23.20 3.77
C CYS A 272 8.26 23.78 5.18
N VAL A 273 9.05 24.78 5.62
CA VAL A 273 8.88 25.35 6.95
C VAL A 273 7.92 26.55 6.86
N ASN A 274 6.62 26.27 6.96
CA ASN A 274 5.72 27.32 7.45
C ASN A 274 6.10 27.57 8.92
N ALA A 275 6.40 28.82 9.28
CA ALA A 275 7.12 29.22 10.50
C ALA A 275 6.43 28.86 11.85
N ASN A 276 5.32 28.12 11.83
CA ASN A 276 4.49 27.85 13.00
C ASN A 276 4.37 26.35 13.37
N SER A 277 5.09 25.44 12.71
CA SER A 277 5.06 24.01 13.05
C SER A 277 6.39 23.56 13.63
N LYS A 278 6.39 23.17 14.91
CA LYS A 278 7.52 22.46 15.56
C LYS A 278 8.05 21.41 14.60
N ALA A 279 9.35 21.49 14.27
CA ALA A 279 10.01 20.54 13.38
C ALA A 279 9.85 19.12 13.93
N ASN A 280 8.95 18.35 13.33
CA ASN A 280 8.75 16.95 13.65
C ASN A 280 9.82 16.12 12.90
N PRO A 281 10.70 15.37 13.59
CA PRO A 281 11.74 14.57 12.95
C PRO A 281 11.22 13.53 11.94
N CYS A 282 9.95 13.11 12.05
CA CYS A 282 9.31 12.23 11.08
C CYS A 282 8.97 12.95 9.75
N ALA A 283 8.66 14.25 9.77
CA ALA A 283 8.46 15.02 8.54
C ALA A 283 9.74 15.09 7.69
N GLU A 284 10.90 15.14 8.34
CA GLU A 284 12.21 15.17 7.68
C GLU A 284 12.55 13.84 7.00
N ALA A 285 12.19 12.70 7.60
CA ALA A 285 12.38 11.38 7.00
C ALA A 285 11.52 11.19 5.74
N ASN A 286 10.29 11.73 5.75
CA ASN A 286 9.40 11.74 4.60
C ASN A 286 9.88 12.63 3.45
N VAL A 287 10.54 13.74 3.77
CA VAL A 287 11.21 14.60 2.77
C VAL A 287 12.37 13.86 2.11
N LYS A 288 13.14 13.05 2.84
CA LYS A 288 14.23 12.24 2.27
C LYS A 288 13.74 11.12 1.34
N ALA A 289 12.65 10.44 1.69
CA ALA A 289 12.04 9.43 0.82
C ALA A 289 11.51 10.02 -0.50
N ILE A 290 10.90 11.21 -0.45
CA ILE A 290 10.42 11.95 -1.63
C ILE A 290 11.59 12.43 -2.50
N ARG A 291 12.72 12.78 -1.89
CA ARG A 291 13.95 13.16 -2.61
C ARG A 291 14.57 12.02 -3.41
N TYR A 292 14.41 10.76 -3.00
CA TYR A 292 14.87 9.61 -3.81
C TYR A 292 14.10 9.47 -5.12
N LEU A 293 12.85 9.91 -5.17
CA LEU A 293 12.06 9.98 -6.41
C LEU A 293 12.44 11.15 -7.30
N GLU A 294 12.73 12.30 -6.70
CA GLU A 294 13.23 13.45 -7.46
C GLU A 294 14.62 13.18 -8.04
N ALA A 295 15.45 12.42 -7.32
CA ALA A 295 16.73 11.92 -7.79
C ALA A 295 16.59 11.02 -9.02
N SER A 296 15.68 10.04 -8.99
CA SER A 296 15.47 9.14 -10.14
C SER A 296 14.94 9.87 -11.37
N ALA A 297 14.15 10.94 -11.20
CA ALA A 297 13.72 11.81 -12.29
C ALA A 297 14.84 12.71 -12.87
N LYS A 298 15.95 12.93 -12.13
CA LYS A 298 17.11 13.73 -12.55
C LYS A 298 18.17 12.93 -13.31
N ILE A 299 18.03 11.61 -13.42
CA ILE A 299 18.87 10.80 -14.30
C ILE A 299 18.52 11.18 -15.75
N SER A 300 19.27 12.13 -16.32
CA SER A 300 19.08 12.48 -17.71
C SER A 300 19.61 11.35 -18.61
N PRO A 301 18.89 10.94 -19.66
CA PRO A 301 19.36 9.95 -20.61
C PRO A 301 20.73 10.29 -21.20
N TYR A 302 21.00 11.59 -21.40
CA TYR A 302 22.28 12.09 -21.89
C TYR A 302 23.46 11.77 -20.96
N ARG A 303 23.35 12.10 -19.66
CA ARG A 303 24.42 11.80 -18.69
C ARG A 303 24.66 10.31 -18.51
N LEU A 304 23.59 9.52 -18.52
CA LEU A 304 23.71 8.07 -18.47
C LEU A 304 24.44 7.53 -19.70
N ALA A 305 24.05 7.96 -20.90
CA ALA A 305 24.70 7.56 -22.15
C ALA A 305 26.18 7.97 -22.20
N GLN A 306 26.51 9.17 -21.71
CA GLN A 306 27.89 9.63 -21.62
C GLN A 306 28.73 8.74 -20.69
N ALA A 307 28.25 8.47 -19.46
CA ALA A 307 28.95 7.62 -18.51
C ALA A 307 29.15 6.18 -19.05
N MET A 308 28.15 5.66 -19.76
CA MET A 308 28.23 4.35 -20.43
C MET A 308 29.28 4.33 -21.55
N SER A 309 29.31 5.37 -22.40
CA SER A 309 30.29 5.48 -23.48
C SER A 309 31.73 5.59 -22.96
N GLU A 310 31.94 6.30 -21.84
CA GLU A 310 33.25 6.39 -21.20
C GLU A 310 33.68 5.04 -20.62
N ALA A 311 32.76 4.31 -19.98
CA ALA A 311 33.04 3.02 -19.33
C ALA A 311 33.40 1.88 -20.31
N GLN A 312 32.90 1.93 -21.54
CA GLN A 312 33.25 0.98 -22.61
C GLN A 312 34.74 1.05 -23.00
N THR A 313 35.42 2.18 -22.74
CA THR A 313 36.81 2.39 -23.15
C THR A 313 37.83 2.20 -22.03
N ARG A 314 37.40 2.15 -20.76
CA ARG A 314 38.32 2.32 -19.61
C ARG A 314 38.02 1.53 -18.32
N GLY A 315 36.97 0.72 -18.29
CA GLY A 315 36.53 0.09 -17.03
C GLY A 315 37.13 -1.29 -16.70
N PRO A 316 36.87 -1.80 -15.48
CA PRO A 316 37.32 -3.12 -15.04
C PRO A 316 36.77 -4.22 -15.94
N GLY A 317 37.61 -5.20 -16.30
CA GLY A 317 37.20 -6.36 -17.08
C GLY A 317 36.26 -7.30 -16.31
N GLY A 318 35.44 -8.04 -17.07
CA GLY A 318 34.52 -9.06 -16.55
C GLY A 318 33.05 -8.63 -16.65
N ASN A 319 32.18 -9.51 -16.19
CA ASN A 319 30.73 -9.32 -16.27
C ASN A 319 30.15 -9.21 -14.85
N MET A 320 29.00 -8.56 -14.75
CA MET A 320 28.19 -8.46 -13.54
C MET A 320 26.83 -9.06 -13.87
N ASP A 321 26.37 -10.01 -13.05
CA ASP A 321 25.05 -10.59 -13.24
C ASP A 321 23.93 -9.71 -12.68
N ALA A 322 22.68 -10.04 -13.04
CA ALA A 322 21.51 -9.26 -12.64
C ALA A 322 21.35 -9.16 -11.12
N LYS A 323 21.74 -10.21 -10.39
CA LYS A 323 21.59 -10.28 -8.94
C LYS A 323 22.66 -9.44 -8.24
N GLU A 324 23.90 -9.51 -8.71
CA GLU A 324 25.01 -8.68 -8.25
C GLU A 324 24.68 -7.19 -8.45
N PHE A 325 24.18 -6.83 -9.63
CA PHE A 325 23.76 -5.45 -9.93
C PHE A 325 22.62 -4.98 -9.03
N GLU A 326 21.57 -5.79 -8.90
CA GLU A 326 20.40 -5.48 -8.06
C GLU A 326 20.81 -5.27 -6.60
N ASN A 327 21.64 -6.16 -6.04
CA ASN A 327 22.12 -6.04 -4.67
C ASN A 327 22.96 -4.78 -4.48
N ALA A 328 23.85 -4.46 -5.42
CA ALA A 328 24.65 -3.23 -5.37
C ALA A 328 23.76 -1.97 -5.45
N ALA A 329 22.74 -1.97 -6.31
CA ALA A 329 21.77 -0.89 -6.38
C ALA A 329 20.99 -0.75 -5.06
N ALA A 330 20.55 -1.87 -4.47
CA ALA A 330 19.84 -1.90 -3.21
C ALA A 330 20.67 -1.32 -2.06
N GLU A 331 21.96 -1.68 -1.97
CA GLU A 331 22.88 -1.13 -0.96
C GLU A 331 23.01 0.40 -1.03
N LEU A 332 23.06 0.98 -2.24
CA LEU A 332 23.08 2.43 -2.43
C LEU A 332 21.86 3.11 -1.79
N PHE A 333 20.68 2.50 -1.90
CA PHE A 333 19.46 3.02 -1.30
C PHE A 333 19.45 2.81 0.22
N ILE A 334 19.66 1.56 0.67
CA ILE A 334 19.52 1.13 2.07
C ILE A 334 20.50 1.85 2.99
N THR A 335 21.74 2.09 2.52
CA THR A 335 22.75 2.83 3.30
C THR A 335 22.24 4.18 3.81
N ARG A 336 21.27 4.79 3.10
CA ARG A 336 20.73 6.11 3.39
C ARG A 336 19.39 6.09 4.14
N VAL A 337 18.82 4.91 4.39
CA VAL A 337 17.61 4.74 5.19
C VAL A 337 17.97 4.82 6.68
N LYS A 338 17.21 5.64 7.42
CA LYS A 338 17.34 5.75 8.88
C LYS A 338 16.86 4.45 9.52
N VAL A 339 17.57 4.01 10.56
CA VAL A 339 17.11 2.88 11.39
C VAL A 339 15.93 3.35 12.22
N VAL A 340 14.89 2.52 12.31
CA VAL A 340 13.80 2.71 13.26
C VAL A 340 14.32 2.24 14.62
N SER A 341 14.35 3.13 15.61
CA SER A 341 14.80 2.86 16.99
C SER A 341 13.77 3.38 17.97
#